data_AF-A0A817C9S9-F1
#
_entry.id   AF-A0A817C9S9-F1
#
_cell.length_a   1.000
_cell.length_b   1.000
_cell.length_c   1.000
_cell.angle_alpha   90.00
_cell.angle_beta   90.00
_cell.angle_gamma   90.00
#
_symmetry.space_group_name_H-M   'P 1'
#
loop_
_entity.id
_entity.type
_entity.pdbx_description
1 polymer ?
#
loop_
_entity_poly.entity_id
_entity_poly.type
_entity_poly.pdbx_seq_one_letter_code
_entity_poly.pdbx_strand_id
1 'polypeptide(L)'
;MKSIPVSCSYRALCCELVDRLNWPSELFASEYDRCFCKTCYPVTLPNAYQGNIENKYPIIIPRNWMKFGLKIDEVQAKIHQIWDKWAISYHGTLPNAALSMIKHRQICLPGDTLLDGTQLTIRPGHINGQKAFFTSPTIRYAAQNHYSTPLEFTSQIDKCVYTAKIVLRCRQMPGTFIIQGETLNNSQIHGTDFCDIIPDEQIEWKTDKRGTVVFDGLCVRLKRVSNQTFNNIIDQTHFNQNNILN
;
A
#
# COMPACT_ATOMS: atom_id res chain seq x y z
N MET A 1 -9.00 -20.86 -15.34
CA MET A 1 -9.04 -19.45 -14.89
C MET A 1 -9.43 -18.60 -16.09
N LYS A 2 -10.45 -17.74 -15.97
CA LYS A 2 -10.95 -16.94 -17.12
C LYS A 2 -9.90 -15.90 -17.53
N SER A 3 -9.63 -15.82 -18.83
CA SER A 3 -8.70 -14.89 -19.45
C SER A 3 -9.04 -13.44 -19.13
N ILE A 4 -8.00 -12.66 -18.83
CA ILE A 4 -8.05 -11.23 -18.53
C ILE A 4 -8.50 -10.47 -19.81
N PRO A 5 -9.39 -9.46 -19.71
CA PRO A 5 -9.77 -8.66 -20.87
C PRO A 5 -8.55 -7.94 -21.47
N VAL A 6 -8.38 -8.06 -22.79
CA VAL A 6 -7.24 -7.56 -23.58
C VAL A 6 -7.12 -6.02 -23.58
N SER A 7 -8.14 -5.29 -23.12
CA SER A 7 -8.14 -3.81 -23.09
C SER A 7 -8.66 -3.25 -21.76
N CYS A 8 -7.83 -3.25 -20.71
CA CYS A 8 -8.12 -2.51 -19.47
C CYS A 8 -7.30 -1.22 -19.42
N SER A 9 -7.92 -0.07 -19.71
CA SER A 9 -7.26 1.25 -19.68
C SER A 9 -6.65 1.57 -18.31
N TYR A 10 -7.33 1.20 -17.23
CA TYR A 10 -6.82 1.38 -15.88
C TYR A 10 -5.52 0.60 -15.64
N ARG A 11 -5.43 -0.64 -16.13
CA ARG A 11 -4.21 -1.44 -16.06
C ARG A 11 -3.09 -0.75 -16.83
N ALA A 12 -3.35 -0.27 -18.05
CA ALA A 12 -2.36 0.42 -18.86
C ALA A 12 -1.78 1.66 -18.17
N LEU A 13 -2.64 2.50 -17.55
CA LEU A 13 -2.21 3.65 -16.77
C LEU A 13 -1.38 3.26 -15.54
N CYS A 14 -1.76 2.19 -14.86
CA CYS A 14 -1.01 1.67 -13.72
C CYS A 14 0.36 1.10 -14.13
N CYS A 15 0.44 0.39 -15.27
CA CYS A 15 1.70 -0.08 -15.84
C CYS A 15 2.62 1.09 -16.15
N GLU A 16 2.10 2.14 -16.81
CA GLU A 16 2.87 3.34 -17.11
C GLU A 16 3.43 4.01 -15.85
N LEU A 17 2.64 4.09 -14.77
CA LEU A 17 3.14 4.59 -13.48
C LEU A 17 4.30 3.73 -12.96
N VAL A 18 4.15 2.40 -12.97
CA VAL A 18 5.18 1.49 -12.46
C VAL A 18 6.46 1.54 -13.29
N ASP A 19 6.35 1.64 -14.61
CA ASP A 19 7.52 1.82 -15.49
C ASP A 19 8.30 3.09 -15.13
N ARG A 20 7.59 4.18 -14.80
CA ARG A 20 8.22 5.44 -14.35
C ARG A 20 8.87 5.37 -12.98
N LEU A 21 8.52 4.41 -12.14
CA LEU A 21 9.25 4.19 -10.89
C LEU A 21 10.70 3.76 -11.16
N ASN A 22 10.99 3.25 -12.37
CA ASN A 22 12.31 2.80 -12.80
C ASN A 22 12.92 1.78 -11.83
N TRP A 23 12.08 0.87 -11.30
CA TRP A 23 12.52 -0.22 -10.46
C TRP A 23 13.03 -1.38 -11.33
N PRO A 24 14.03 -2.15 -10.86
CA PRO A 24 14.53 -3.31 -11.62
C PRO A 24 13.39 -4.29 -11.93
N SER A 25 13.25 -4.65 -13.20
CA SER A 25 12.19 -5.56 -13.68
C SER A 25 12.27 -6.93 -13.01
N GLU A 26 13.46 -7.33 -12.57
CA GLU A 26 13.76 -8.60 -11.91
C GLU A 26 13.05 -8.73 -10.57
N LEU A 27 12.63 -7.62 -9.95
CA LEU A 27 11.82 -7.63 -8.73
C LEU A 27 10.39 -8.11 -8.97
N PHE A 28 9.89 -8.04 -10.20
CA PHE A 28 8.50 -8.30 -10.53
C PHE A 28 8.28 -9.72 -11.05
N ALA A 29 7.10 -10.26 -10.74
CA ALA A 29 6.60 -11.55 -11.18
C ALA A 29 5.23 -11.34 -11.83
N SER A 30 5.25 -10.95 -13.10
CA SER A 30 4.09 -10.49 -13.87
C SER A 30 2.95 -11.51 -13.97
N GLU A 31 3.26 -12.80 -13.80
CA GLU A 31 2.30 -13.90 -13.72
C GLU A 31 1.34 -13.76 -12.52
N TYR A 32 1.72 -13.00 -11.50
CA TYR A 32 0.91 -12.73 -10.31
C TYR A 32 0.25 -11.35 -10.32
N ASP A 33 0.32 -10.63 -11.44
CA ASP A 33 -0.36 -9.35 -11.60
C ASP A 33 -1.88 -9.51 -11.56
N ARG A 34 -2.56 -8.59 -10.90
CA ARG A 34 -4.02 -8.60 -10.84
C ARG A 34 -4.61 -7.20 -10.74
N CYS A 35 -5.50 -6.88 -11.66
CA CYS A 35 -6.26 -5.64 -11.66
C CYS A 35 -7.60 -5.84 -10.96
N PHE A 36 -7.89 -4.96 -10.00
CA PHE A 36 -9.13 -4.95 -9.22
C PHE A 36 -10.01 -3.74 -9.55
N CYS A 37 -9.84 -3.13 -10.72
CA CYS A 37 -10.76 -2.11 -11.22
C CYS A 37 -12.14 -2.73 -11.53
N LYS A 38 -13.16 -1.87 -11.71
CA LYS A 38 -14.53 -2.34 -12.00
C LYS A 38 -14.64 -3.21 -13.26
N THR A 39 -13.76 -3.04 -14.24
CA THR A 39 -13.72 -3.86 -15.46
C THR A 39 -13.12 -5.25 -15.20
N CYS A 40 -12.00 -5.34 -14.48
CA CYS A 40 -11.29 -6.61 -14.26
C CYS A 40 -11.79 -7.41 -13.06
N TYR A 41 -12.37 -6.73 -12.07
CA TYR A 41 -12.93 -7.33 -10.86
C TYR A 41 -14.27 -6.64 -10.54
N PRO A 42 -15.36 -7.02 -11.24
CA PRO A 42 -16.65 -6.35 -11.12
C PRO A 42 -17.23 -6.48 -9.70
N VAL A 43 -18.20 -5.61 -9.40
CA VAL A 43 -18.86 -5.55 -8.08
C VAL A 43 -19.59 -6.84 -7.71
N THR A 44 -19.93 -7.68 -8.69
CA THR A 44 -20.55 -8.99 -8.50
C THR A 44 -19.61 -10.05 -7.91
N LEU A 45 -18.29 -9.83 -7.95
CA LEU A 45 -17.32 -10.71 -7.31
C LEU A 45 -17.20 -10.40 -5.81
N PRO A 46 -16.78 -11.35 -4.96
CA PRO A 46 -16.67 -11.14 -3.51
C PRO A 46 -15.72 -10.01 -3.09
N ASN A 47 -16.04 -9.33 -1.99
CA ASN A 47 -15.17 -8.32 -1.34
C ASN A 47 -14.09 -8.92 -0.45
N ALA A 48 -14.27 -10.16 -0.03
CA ALA A 48 -13.30 -10.91 0.74
C ALA A 48 -13.42 -12.40 0.44
N TYR A 49 -12.37 -13.11 0.83
CA TYR A 49 -12.36 -14.58 0.90
C TYR A 49 -11.97 -14.98 2.32
N GLN A 50 -12.53 -16.08 2.80
CA GLN A 50 -12.03 -16.69 4.03
C GLN A 50 -10.60 -17.21 3.76
N GLY A 51 -9.69 -16.99 4.70
CA GLY A 51 -8.40 -17.68 4.66
C GLY A 51 -8.58 -19.19 4.84
N ASN A 52 -7.54 -19.98 4.59
CA ASN A 52 -7.62 -21.44 4.76
C ASN A 52 -7.57 -21.82 6.27
N ILE A 53 -7.56 -23.12 6.58
CA ILE A 53 -7.52 -23.60 7.98
C ILE A 53 -6.29 -23.07 8.73
N GLU A 54 -5.17 -22.89 8.02
CA GLU A 54 -3.90 -22.46 8.60
C GLU A 54 -3.77 -20.93 8.71
N ASN A 55 -4.34 -20.19 7.74
CA ASN A 55 -4.49 -18.76 7.71
C ASN A 55 -5.92 -18.37 8.09
N LYS A 56 -6.15 -18.16 9.38
CA LYS A 56 -7.48 -17.85 9.93
C LYS A 56 -7.99 -16.44 9.61
N TYR A 57 -7.18 -15.60 8.96
CA TYR A 57 -7.52 -14.20 8.70
C TYR A 57 -8.23 -14.04 7.36
N PRO A 58 -9.31 -13.23 7.28
CA PRO A 58 -9.99 -12.98 6.03
C PRO A 58 -9.09 -12.19 5.08
N ILE A 59 -9.20 -12.50 3.78
CA ILE A 59 -8.45 -11.85 2.71
C ILE A 59 -9.33 -10.77 2.12
N ILE A 60 -9.06 -9.50 2.46
CA ILE A 60 -9.81 -8.36 1.94
C ILE A 60 -9.30 -7.96 0.55
N ILE A 61 -10.23 -7.84 -0.41
CA ILE A 61 -9.91 -7.56 -1.81
C ILE A 61 -9.65 -6.06 -2.03
N PRO A 62 -8.51 -5.67 -2.61
CA PRO A 62 -8.13 -4.28 -2.79
C PRO A 62 -8.85 -3.67 -4.00
N ARG A 63 -10.17 -3.46 -3.91
CA ARG A 63 -10.96 -2.90 -5.01
C ARG A 63 -10.44 -1.54 -5.50
N ASN A 64 -10.45 -1.36 -6.81
CA ASN A 64 -9.93 -0.20 -7.52
C ASN A 64 -8.41 0.00 -7.37
N TRP A 65 -7.67 -1.08 -7.12
CA TRP A 65 -6.21 -1.09 -7.17
C TRP A 65 -5.72 -2.02 -8.29
N MET A 66 -4.49 -1.79 -8.75
CA MET A 66 -3.72 -2.76 -9.53
C MET A 66 -2.63 -3.33 -8.63
N LYS A 67 -2.55 -4.65 -8.51
CA LYS A 67 -1.44 -5.34 -7.84
C LYS A 67 -0.46 -5.82 -8.90
N PHE A 68 0.79 -5.40 -8.77
CA PHE A 68 1.93 -5.97 -9.48
C PHE A 68 2.56 -7.04 -8.60
N GLY A 69 2.78 -8.24 -9.14
CA GLY A 69 3.44 -9.33 -8.42
C GLY A 69 4.89 -9.01 -8.12
N LEU A 70 5.36 -9.32 -6.91
CA LEU A 70 6.77 -9.23 -6.54
C LEU A 70 7.35 -10.64 -6.39
N LYS A 71 8.60 -10.83 -6.82
CA LYS A 71 9.33 -12.07 -6.56
C LYS A 71 9.66 -12.17 -5.09
N ILE A 72 9.47 -13.38 -4.55
CA ILE A 72 9.88 -13.73 -3.21
C ILE A 72 10.96 -14.81 -3.27
N ASP A 73 11.69 -14.99 -2.18
CA ASP A 73 12.62 -16.12 -2.07
C ASP A 73 11.82 -17.42 -1.96
N GLU A 74 11.84 -18.24 -3.01
CA GLU A 74 11.05 -19.48 -3.10
C GLU A 74 11.49 -20.53 -2.07
N VAL A 75 12.76 -20.54 -1.67
CA VAL A 75 13.25 -21.47 -0.64
C VAL A 75 12.65 -21.08 0.71
N GLN A 76 12.72 -19.80 1.06
CA GLN A 76 12.12 -19.28 2.29
C GLN A 76 10.59 -19.43 2.26
N ALA A 77 9.96 -19.18 1.12
CA ALA A 77 8.53 -19.33 0.94
C ALA A 77 8.07 -20.76 1.23
N LYS A 78 8.82 -21.76 0.75
CA LYS A 78 8.55 -23.17 0.98
C LYS A 78 8.78 -23.59 2.43
N ILE A 79 9.91 -23.21 3.03
CA ILE A 79 10.26 -23.56 4.42
C ILE A 79 9.19 -23.01 5.38
N HIS A 80 8.79 -21.75 5.20
CA HIS A 80 7.84 -21.08 6.07
C HIS A 80 6.38 -21.28 5.69
N GLN A 81 6.11 -22.00 4.58
CA GLN A 81 4.76 -22.23 4.04
C GLN A 81 3.99 -20.90 3.91
N ILE A 82 4.65 -19.89 3.35
CA ILE A 82 4.16 -18.50 3.34
C ILE A 82 2.79 -18.39 2.67
N TRP A 83 2.60 -19.12 1.58
CA TRP A 83 1.37 -19.04 0.79
C TRP A 83 0.15 -19.59 1.52
N ASP A 84 0.36 -20.62 2.34
CA ASP A 84 -0.70 -21.34 3.06
C ASP A 84 -0.94 -20.75 4.45
N LYS A 85 0.12 -20.39 5.17
CA LYS A 85 0.04 -20.01 6.59
C LYS A 85 -0.03 -18.50 6.82
N TRP A 86 0.65 -17.70 5.99
CA TRP A 86 0.87 -16.30 6.32
C TRP A 86 -0.33 -15.43 5.95
N ALA A 87 -0.71 -14.58 6.89
CA ALA A 87 -1.80 -13.64 6.77
C ALA A 87 -1.48 -12.59 5.70
N ILE A 88 -2.50 -12.08 5.00
CA ILE A 88 -2.31 -10.98 4.06
C ILE A 88 -2.54 -9.67 4.79
N SER A 89 -1.58 -8.76 4.69
CA SER A 89 -1.68 -7.40 5.19
C SER A 89 -1.13 -6.40 4.17
N TYR A 90 -1.20 -5.12 4.49
CA TYR A 90 -0.84 -4.01 3.62
C TYR A 90 -0.03 -2.98 4.41
N HIS A 91 1.01 -2.43 3.80
CA HIS A 91 1.88 -1.41 4.39
C HIS A 91 1.98 -0.20 3.45
N GLY A 92 1.40 0.93 3.86
CA GLY A 92 1.52 2.20 3.14
C GLY A 92 2.89 2.82 3.34
N THR A 93 3.51 3.29 2.26
CA THR A 93 4.82 3.93 2.32
C THR A 93 5.06 4.81 1.07
N LEU A 94 6.24 5.43 0.99
CA LEU A 94 6.70 6.21 -0.17
C LEU A 94 7.43 5.32 -1.19
N PRO A 95 7.51 5.71 -2.47
CA PRO A 95 8.19 4.90 -3.51
C PRO A 95 9.64 4.53 -3.20
N ASN A 96 10.48 5.48 -2.79
CA ASN A 96 11.89 5.19 -2.47
C ASN A 96 12.04 4.27 -1.25
N ALA A 97 11.19 4.47 -0.23
CA ALA A 97 11.13 3.61 0.93
C ALA A 97 10.65 2.18 0.57
N ALA A 98 9.63 2.06 -0.29
CA ALA A 98 9.14 0.77 -0.76
C ALA A 98 10.23 -0.03 -1.49
N LEU A 99 10.96 0.61 -2.42
CA LEU A 99 12.07 -0.03 -3.13
C LEU A 99 13.14 -0.54 -2.16
N SER A 100 13.49 0.29 -1.18
CA SER A 100 14.48 -0.07 -0.14
C SER A 100 13.99 -1.25 0.69
N MET A 101 12.73 -1.24 1.15
CA MET A 101 12.15 -2.34 1.91
C MET A 101 12.16 -3.66 1.13
N ILE A 102 11.78 -3.63 -0.15
CA ILE A 102 11.79 -4.81 -1.03
C ILE A 102 13.22 -5.37 -1.14
N LYS A 103 14.20 -4.51 -1.44
CA LYS A 103 15.60 -4.94 -1.61
C LYS A 103 16.26 -5.37 -0.30
N HIS A 104 15.92 -4.74 0.83
CA HIS A 104 16.34 -5.17 2.16
C HIS A 104 15.62 -6.44 2.64
N ARG A 105 14.51 -6.82 1.99
CA ARG A 105 13.61 -7.90 2.42
C ARG A 105 13.06 -7.71 3.84
N GLN A 106 12.86 -6.46 4.25
CA GLN A 106 12.31 -6.11 5.55
C GLN A 106 11.64 -4.74 5.51
N ILE A 107 10.63 -4.52 6.34
CA ILE A 107 10.09 -3.17 6.58
C ILE A 107 11.16 -2.36 7.30
N CYS A 108 11.48 -1.18 6.78
CA CYS A 108 12.40 -0.23 7.40
C CYS A 108 11.69 0.53 8.54
N LEU A 109 12.40 0.76 9.64
CA LEU A 109 11.93 1.53 10.80
C LEU A 109 12.52 2.93 10.81
N PRO A 110 11.93 3.87 11.58
CA PRO A 110 12.59 5.13 11.88
C PRO A 110 14.02 4.91 12.41
N GLY A 111 14.97 5.64 11.84
CA GLY A 111 16.40 5.51 12.07
C GLY A 111 17.14 4.69 11.00
N ASP A 112 16.45 3.82 10.26
CA ASP A 112 17.05 3.04 9.17
C ASP A 112 17.39 3.96 7.98
N THR A 113 18.48 3.64 7.28
CA THR A 113 18.91 4.33 6.05
C THR A 113 18.39 3.58 4.83
N LEU A 114 17.76 4.32 3.92
CA LEU A 114 17.28 3.84 2.62
C LEU A 114 18.44 3.65 1.63
N LEU A 115 18.17 3.00 0.51
CA LEU A 115 19.19 2.75 -0.53
C LEU A 115 19.74 4.03 -1.18
N ASP A 116 18.96 5.11 -1.16
CA ASP A 116 19.35 6.43 -1.67
C ASP A 116 20.12 7.27 -0.62
N GLY A 117 20.39 6.70 0.56
CA GLY A 117 21.05 7.39 1.68
C GLY A 117 20.09 8.19 2.58
N THR A 118 18.80 8.28 2.25
CA THR A 118 17.80 8.97 3.08
C THR A 118 17.65 8.25 4.42
N GLN A 119 17.73 8.97 5.53
CA GLN A 119 17.39 8.42 6.84
C GLN A 119 15.88 8.52 7.08
N LEU A 120 15.24 7.41 7.43
CA LEU A 120 13.83 7.42 7.81
C LEU A 120 13.66 8.13 9.14
N THR A 121 12.87 9.19 9.16
CA THR A 121 12.51 9.91 10.39
C THR A 121 11.19 9.39 10.95
N ILE A 122 10.94 9.66 12.24
CA ILE A 122 9.63 9.47 12.84
C ILE A 122 8.69 10.49 12.18
N ARG A 123 7.64 10.02 11.50
CA ARG A 123 6.65 10.92 10.89
C ARG A 123 5.79 11.59 11.98
N PRO A 124 5.29 12.82 11.74
CA PRO A 124 4.33 13.46 12.64
C PRO A 124 3.12 12.54 12.91
N GLY A 125 2.73 12.39 14.18
CA GLY A 125 1.64 11.51 14.61
C GLY A 125 2.06 10.12 15.12
N HIS A 126 3.35 9.76 15.05
CA HIS A 126 3.86 8.51 15.63
C HIS A 126 4.45 8.71 17.03
N ILE A 127 4.33 7.68 17.90
CA ILE A 127 4.86 7.69 19.27
C ILE A 127 6.40 7.60 19.25
N ASN A 128 7.07 8.54 19.90
CA ASN A 128 8.54 8.56 20.02
C ASN A 128 9.07 7.30 20.72
N GLY A 129 10.15 6.72 20.20
CA GLY A 129 10.86 5.58 20.80
C GLY A 129 10.29 4.19 20.45
N GLN A 130 9.18 4.12 19.71
CA GLN A 130 8.60 2.83 19.33
C GLN A 130 9.37 2.21 18.14
N LYS A 131 10.14 1.15 18.41
CA LYS A 131 10.81 0.34 17.38
C LYS A 131 9.89 -0.75 16.82
N ALA A 132 8.76 -0.33 16.27
CA ALA A 132 7.77 -1.23 15.68
C ALA A 132 7.26 -0.67 14.35
N PHE A 133 6.75 -1.56 13.52
CA PHE A 133 6.03 -1.19 12.30
C PHE A 133 4.60 -1.69 12.34
N PHE A 134 3.81 -1.10 11.45
CA PHE A 134 2.38 -1.34 11.36
C PHE A 134 2.02 -1.78 9.96
N THR A 135 1.12 -2.74 9.88
CA THR A 135 0.42 -3.11 8.66
C THR A 135 -1.07 -3.13 8.94
N SER A 136 -1.89 -3.32 7.91
CA SER A 136 -3.34 -3.47 8.07
C SER A 136 -3.85 -4.64 7.25
N PRO A 137 -4.87 -5.38 7.71
CA PRO A 137 -5.57 -6.36 6.87
C PRO A 137 -6.30 -5.70 5.68
N THR A 138 -6.42 -4.37 5.66
CA THR A 138 -7.14 -3.64 4.61
C THR A 138 -6.23 -2.62 3.93
N ILE A 139 -6.28 -2.61 2.59
CA ILE A 139 -5.55 -1.59 1.83
C ILE A 139 -6.13 -0.19 2.05
N ARG A 140 -7.42 -0.07 2.44
CA ARG A 140 -8.08 1.22 2.64
C ARG A 140 -7.43 1.97 3.80
N TYR A 141 -7.19 1.29 4.92
CA TYR A 141 -6.49 1.87 6.08
C TYR A 141 -5.00 2.07 5.78
N ALA A 142 -4.31 1.06 5.23
CA ALA A 142 -2.90 1.19 4.87
C ALA A 142 -2.62 2.32 3.86
N ALA A 143 -3.61 2.70 3.04
CA ALA A 143 -3.50 3.77 2.06
C ALA A 143 -3.88 5.16 2.59
N GLN A 144 -4.08 5.38 3.90
CA GLN A 144 -4.32 6.73 4.43
C GLN A 144 -3.13 7.67 4.14
N ASN A 145 -3.38 8.98 4.01
CA ASN A 145 -2.37 9.96 3.57
C ASN A 145 -1.11 9.97 4.47
N HIS A 146 -1.26 9.72 5.77
CA HIS A 146 -0.15 9.65 6.72
C HIS A 146 0.81 8.48 6.44
N TYR A 147 0.29 7.38 5.87
CA TYR A 147 1.06 6.18 5.55
C TYR A 147 1.53 6.18 4.08
N SER A 148 0.59 6.44 3.16
CA SER A 148 0.80 6.48 1.71
C SER A 148 0.47 7.88 1.19
N THR A 149 1.47 8.75 1.20
CA THR A 149 1.38 10.10 0.67
C THR A 149 1.08 10.03 -0.82
N PRO A 150 0.03 10.71 -1.31
CA PRO A 150 -0.25 10.75 -2.72
C PRO A 150 0.87 11.44 -3.51
N LEU A 151 1.13 10.94 -4.71
CA LEU A 151 2.06 11.52 -5.67
C LEU A 151 1.31 11.90 -6.96
N GLU A 152 1.74 12.99 -7.59
CA GLU A 152 1.16 13.40 -8.87
C GLU A 152 1.80 12.63 -10.03
N PHE A 153 0.97 12.25 -10.99
CA PHE A 153 1.35 11.47 -12.16
C PHE A 153 0.58 11.98 -13.38
N THR A 154 1.28 12.58 -14.34
CA THR A 154 0.69 12.96 -15.63
C THR A 154 0.92 11.84 -16.63
N SER A 155 -0.14 11.14 -17.05
CA SER A 155 -0.04 10.03 -18.00
C SER A 155 0.28 10.52 -19.43
N GLN A 156 1.12 9.79 -20.14
CA GLN A 156 1.35 9.99 -21.58
C GLN A 156 0.28 9.30 -22.44
N ILE A 157 -0.41 8.30 -21.90
CA ILE A 157 -1.46 7.55 -22.60
C ILE A 157 -2.66 8.45 -22.89
N ASP A 158 -3.12 9.22 -21.89
CA ASP A 158 -4.33 10.04 -22.01
C ASP A 158 -4.12 11.53 -21.68
N LYS A 159 -2.88 11.94 -21.40
CA LYS A 159 -2.49 13.33 -21.09
C LYS A 159 -3.16 13.92 -19.85
N CYS A 160 -3.74 13.08 -18.98
CA CYS A 160 -4.42 13.52 -17.77
C CYS A 160 -3.50 13.47 -16.55
N VAL A 161 -3.78 14.33 -15.58
CA VAL A 161 -3.13 14.33 -14.26
C VAL A 161 -3.88 13.40 -13.32
N TYR A 162 -3.13 12.60 -12.57
CA TYR A 162 -3.63 11.65 -11.60
C TYR A 162 -2.94 11.87 -10.26
N THR A 163 -3.71 11.64 -9.20
CA THR A 163 -3.17 11.34 -7.88
C THR A 163 -2.97 9.83 -7.78
N ALA A 164 -1.72 9.43 -7.57
CA ALA A 164 -1.31 8.05 -7.39
C ALA A 164 -1.01 7.75 -5.92
N LYS A 165 -1.31 6.53 -5.49
CA LYS A 165 -0.87 5.98 -4.20
C LYS A 165 -0.25 4.62 -4.41
N ILE A 166 0.75 4.31 -3.59
CA ILE A 166 1.38 3.00 -3.55
C ILE A 166 1.28 2.37 -2.16
N VAL A 167 1.13 1.06 -2.12
CA VAL A 167 1.05 0.26 -0.90
C VAL A 167 1.73 -1.07 -1.18
N LEU A 168 2.57 -1.55 -0.25
CA LEU A 168 3.10 -2.90 -0.32
C LEU A 168 2.06 -3.88 0.20
N ARG A 169 1.77 -4.94 -0.55
CA ARG A 169 1.04 -6.10 -0.05
C ARG A 169 2.03 -7.05 0.59
N CYS A 170 1.68 -7.45 1.80
CA CYS A 170 2.50 -8.21 2.70
C CYS A 170 1.89 -9.60 2.92
N ARG A 171 2.76 -10.58 3.08
CA ARG A 171 2.51 -11.81 3.83
C ARG A 171 3.12 -11.61 5.21
N GLN A 172 2.35 -11.84 6.26
CA GLN A 172 2.78 -11.65 7.63
C GLN A 172 2.62 -12.93 8.44
N MET A 173 3.68 -13.31 9.14
CA MET A 173 3.72 -14.53 9.93
C MET A 173 2.71 -14.46 11.08
N PRO A 174 1.78 -15.43 11.22
CA PRO A 174 0.86 -15.47 12.35
C PRO A 174 1.60 -15.57 13.68
N GLY A 175 1.06 -14.96 14.73
CA GLY A 175 1.68 -14.97 16.08
C GLY A 175 2.88 -14.03 16.23
N THR A 176 3.25 -13.26 15.20
CA THR A 176 4.33 -12.26 15.29
C THR A 176 3.83 -10.84 15.46
N PHE A 177 2.52 -10.62 15.45
CA PHE A 177 1.91 -9.30 15.56
C PHE A 177 0.76 -9.27 16.56
N ILE A 178 0.51 -8.07 17.07
CA ILE A 178 -0.64 -7.74 17.91
C ILE A 178 -1.68 -7.06 17.02
N ILE A 179 -2.93 -7.45 17.20
CA ILE A 179 -4.09 -6.83 16.55
C ILE A 179 -4.61 -5.75 17.49
N GLN A 180 -4.78 -4.55 16.97
CA GLN A 180 -5.28 -3.41 17.73
C GLN A 180 -6.11 -2.49 16.85
N GLY A 181 -6.79 -1.55 17.53
CA GLY A 181 -7.53 -0.50 16.87
C GLY A 181 -6.62 0.50 16.18
N GLU A 182 -7.25 1.42 15.46
CA GLU A 182 -6.56 2.53 14.82
C GLU A 182 -5.78 3.38 15.85
N THR A 183 -4.57 3.83 15.49
CA THR A 183 -3.71 4.65 16.36
C THR A 183 -3.60 6.11 15.91
N LEU A 184 -4.39 6.51 14.92
CA LEU A 184 -4.39 7.87 14.39
C LEU A 184 -5.26 8.75 15.29
N ASN A 185 -4.62 9.50 16.19
CA ASN A 185 -5.24 10.56 17.01
C ASN A 185 -5.73 11.77 16.19
N ASN A 186 -6.50 11.54 15.13
CA ASN A 186 -7.09 12.60 14.30
C ASN A 186 -8.61 12.46 14.33
N SER A 187 -9.28 13.50 14.83
CA SER A 187 -10.74 13.63 14.89
C SER A 187 -11.46 13.49 13.54
N GLN A 188 -10.72 13.49 12.42
CA GLN A 188 -11.21 13.28 11.06
C GLN A 188 -11.31 11.80 10.64
N ILE A 189 -10.80 10.87 11.45
CA ILE A 189 -10.66 9.45 11.12
C ILE A 189 -11.61 8.59 11.97
N HIS A 190 -11.94 9.02 13.19
CA HIS A 190 -12.96 8.41 14.03
C HIS A 190 -14.32 8.37 13.32
N GLY A 191 -14.93 7.17 13.25
CA GLY A 191 -16.22 6.95 12.57
C GLY A 191 -16.13 6.73 11.06
N THR A 192 -14.93 6.50 10.50
CA THR A 192 -14.77 6.13 9.09
C THR A 192 -14.70 4.61 8.96
N ASP A 193 -15.71 3.98 8.36
CA ASP A 193 -15.67 2.54 8.07
C ASP A 193 -14.51 2.20 7.11
N PHE A 194 -13.40 1.70 7.65
CA PHE A 194 -12.26 1.27 6.83
C PHE A 194 -12.58 -0.02 6.08
N CYS A 195 -13.44 -0.85 6.65
CA CYS A 195 -13.85 -2.12 6.08
C CYS A 195 -15.15 -2.63 6.69
N ASP A 196 -16.08 -3.03 5.82
CA ASP A 196 -17.36 -3.62 6.24
C ASP A 196 -17.23 -5.05 6.81
N ILE A 197 -15.99 -5.57 6.93
CA ILE A 197 -15.69 -6.96 7.30
C ILE A 197 -14.74 -7.03 8.50
N ILE A 198 -13.71 -6.17 8.51
CA ILE A 198 -12.77 -6.08 9.63
C ILE A 198 -13.21 -4.92 10.52
N PRO A 199 -13.55 -5.15 11.80
CA PRO A 199 -13.85 -4.09 12.75
C PRO A 199 -12.69 -3.11 12.92
N ASP A 200 -12.99 -1.85 13.20
CA ASP A 200 -11.97 -0.80 13.37
C ASP A 200 -11.02 -1.11 14.54
N GLU A 201 -11.46 -1.85 15.56
CA GLU A 201 -10.63 -2.31 16.69
C GLU A 201 -9.60 -3.37 16.30
N GLN A 202 -9.62 -3.84 15.04
CA GLN A 202 -8.73 -4.86 14.50
C GLN A 202 -8.00 -4.42 13.23
N ILE A 203 -8.09 -3.13 12.88
CA ILE A 203 -7.63 -2.60 11.60
C ILE A 203 -6.11 -2.40 11.53
N GLU A 204 -5.41 -2.48 12.66
CA GLU A 204 -3.97 -2.25 12.74
C GLU A 204 -3.23 -3.44 13.34
N TRP A 205 -2.21 -3.93 12.63
CA TRP A 205 -1.36 -5.04 13.04
C TRP A 205 0.04 -4.54 13.34
N LYS A 206 0.38 -4.48 14.62
CA LYS A 206 1.63 -3.95 15.15
C LYS A 206 2.64 -5.07 15.45
N THR A 207 3.89 -4.87 15.08
CA THR A 207 4.98 -5.79 15.45
C THR A 207 6.34 -5.08 15.48
N ASP A 208 7.24 -5.55 16.33
CA ASP A 208 8.66 -5.21 16.38
C ASP A 208 9.57 -6.33 15.84
N LYS A 209 8.98 -7.46 15.43
CA LYS A 209 9.71 -8.64 14.96
C LYS A 209 10.12 -8.50 13.50
N ARG A 210 11.39 -8.14 13.25
CA ARG A 210 11.99 -8.10 11.90
C ARG A 210 11.96 -9.49 11.24
N GLY A 211 11.95 -9.54 9.91
CA GLY A 211 11.93 -10.78 9.14
C GLY A 211 10.60 -11.57 9.18
N THR A 212 9.56 -11.03 9.81
CA THR A 212 8.24 -11.69 9.93
C THR A 212 7.21 -11.20 8.91
N VAL A 213 7.68 -10.41 7.92
CA VAL A 213 6.89 -9.90 6.79
C VAL A 213 7.67 -10.11 5.50
N VAL A 214 6.96 -10.59 4.47
CA VAL A 214 7.46 -10.71 3.09
C VAL A 214 6.54 -9.92 2.17
N PHE A 215 7.10 -9.21 1.19
CA PHE A 215 6.31 -8.43 0.23
C PHE A 215 6.00 -9.29 -1.01
N ASP A 216 4.72 -9.51 -1.30
CA ASP A 216 4.28 -10.32 -2.45
C ASP A 216 3.56 -9.50 -3.54
N GLY A 217 3.46 -8.18 -3.34
CA GLY A 217 2.97 -7.29 -4.38
C GLY A 217 3.17 -5.81 -4.10
N LEU A 218 3.28 -5.05 -5.19
CA LEU A 218 3.15 -3.59 -5.19
C LEU A 218 1.73 -3.24 -5.64
N CYS A 219 0.92 -2.69 -4.75
CA CYS A 219 -0.41 -2.20 -5.07
C CYS A 219 -0.35 -0.72 -5.41
N VAL A 220 -0.89 -0.34 -6.57
CA VAL A 220 -1.03 1.05 -6.99
C VAL A 220 -2.49 1.42 -7.23
N ARG A 221 -2.84 2.67 -6.91
CA ARG A 221 -4.14 3.24 -7.23
C ARG A 221 -3.98 4.61 -7.85
N LEU A 222 -4.62 4.79 -9.00
CA LEU A 222 -4.77 6.07 -9.67
C LEU A 222 -6.17 6.66 -9.44
N LYS A 223 -6.23 7.96 -9.18
CA LYS A 223 -7.44 8.78 -9.21
C LYS A 223 -7.19 9.98 -10.10
N ARG A 224 -8.01 10.19 -11.13
CA ARG A 224 -7.88 11.35 -12.02
C ARG A 224 -8.14 12.62 -11.23
N VAL A 225 -7.29 13.63 -11.39
CA VAL A 225 -7.51 14.97 -10.84
C VAL A 225 -8.54 15.65 -11.75
N SER A 226 -9.69 16.04 -11.22
CA SER A 226 -10.66 16.84 -11.95
C SER A 226 -10.19 18.29 -12.05
N ASN A 227 -10.49 18.98 -13.16
CA ASN A 227 -10.11 20.39 -13.37
C ASN A 227 -10.63 21.35 -12.27
N GLN A 228 -11.64 20.97 -11.48
CA GLN A 228 -12.11 21.76 -10.34
C GLN A 228 -11.13 21.77 -9.15
N THR A 229 -10.23 20.79 -9.04
CA THR A 229 -9.30 20.67 -7.90
C THR A 229 -8.03 21.50 -8.08
N PHE A 230 -7.67 21.84 -9.32
CA PHE A 230 -6.50 22.69 -9.62
C PHE A 230 -6.63 24.09 -9.03
N ASN A 231 -7.84 24.65 -8.96
CA ASN A 231 -8.05 25.99 -8.40
C ASN A 231 -7.91 26.02 -6.87
N ASN A 232 -8.26 24.93 -6.16
CA ASN A 232 -8.18 24.88 -4.70
C ASN A 232 -6.76 24.62 -4.18
N ILE A 233 -5.86 24.05 -4.99
CA ILE A 233 -4.46 23.82 -4.62
C ILE A 233 -3.65 25.13 -4.74
N ILE A 234 -3.98 25.97 -5.73
CA ILE A 234 -3.32 27.28 -5.91
C ILE A 234 -3.68 28.25 -4.77
N ASP A 235 -4.92 28.22 -4.28
CA ASP A 235 -5.35 29.07 -3.17
C ASP A 235 -4.69 28.70 -1.82
N GLN A 236 -4.32 27.43 -1.60
CA GLN A 236 -3.63 27.03 -0.36
C GLN A 236 -2.13 27.35 -0.38
N THR A 237 -1.50 27.45 -1.56
CA THR A 237 -0.09 27.88 -1.66
C THR A 237 0.09 29.39 -1.55
N HIS A 238 -0.93 30.20 -1.84
CA HIS A 238 -0.85 31.66 -1.71
C HIS A 238 -1.12 32.19 -0.29
N PHE A 239 -1.65 31.38 0.62
CA PHE A 239 -1.88 31.78 2.01
C PHE A 239 -0.65 31.68 2.93
N ASN A 240 0.47 31.13 2.46
CA ASN A 240 1.66 30.88 3.29
C ASN A 240 2.91 31.73 2.96
N GLN A 241 2.77 32.81 2.18
CA GLN A 241 3.90 33.71 1.87
C GLN A 241 3.81 35.13 2.46
N ASN A 242 2.77 35.48 3.24
CA ASN A 242 2.61 36.86 3.74
C ASN A 242 2.76 37.06 5.27
N ASN A 243 3.41 36.15 6.01
CA ASN A 243 3.67 36.35 7.45
C ASN A 243 5.15 36.22 7.85
N ILE A 244 6.06 36.73 7.01
CA ILE A 244 7.41 37.10 7.45
C ILE A 244 7.74 38.43 6.80
N LEU A 245 7.43 39.52 7.49
CA LEU A 245 8.11 40.82 7.51
C LEU A 245 7.21 41.83 8.23
N ASN A 246 7.37 41.89 9.56
CA ASN A 246 7.41 43.09 10.40
C ASN A 246 7.74 42.66 11.84
#